data_AF-A0A2P2K784-F1
#
_entry.id   AF-A0A2P2K784-F1
#
_cell.length_a   1.000
_cell.length_b   1.000
_cell.length_c   1.000
_cell.angle_alpha   90.00
_cell.angle_beta   90.00
_cell.angle_gamma   90.00
#
_symmetry.space_group_name_H-M   'P 1'
#
loop_
_entity.id
_entity.type
_entity.pdbx_description
1 polymer ?
#
loop_
_entity_poly.entity_id
_entity_poly.type
_entity_poly.pdbx_seq_one_letter_code
_entity_poly.pdbx_strand_id
1 'polypeptide(L)'
;MDGFKEFTSQVLVIGATNRLDILDQALLRKGRFDKIIRVGLPSKDGRLAILKVHARNKFFRSEDEKETLLQEIAELTENFTGAELQNILYSIPSS
;
A
#
# COMPACT_ATOMS: atom_id res chain seq x y z
N MET A 1 -7.61 -13.07 -29.39
CA MET A 1 -7.08 -11.69 -29.36
C MET A 1 -6.30 -11.47 -30.66
N ASP A 2 -7.03 -11.39 -31.75
CA ASP A 2 -6.53 -10.77 -32.97
C ASP A 2 -7.64 -9.82 -33.43
N GLY A 3 -7.33 -8.53 -33.54
CA GLY A 3 -8.35 -7.50 -33.59
C GLY A 3 -7.80 -6.11 -33.29
N PHE A 4 -7.11 -5.57 -34.29
CA PHE A 4 -6.76 -4.18 -34.55
C PHE A 4 -7.38 -3.10 -33.65
N LYS A 5 -6.48 -2.39 -32.94
CA LYS A 5 -6.36 -0.93 -32.96
C LYS A 5 -4.92 -0.58 -32.58
N GLU A 6 -4.20 0.08 -33.48
CA GLU A 6 -2.91 0.70 -33.17
C GLU A 6 -3.18 1.87 -32.21
N PHE A 7 -3.15 1.57 -30.92
CA PHE A 7 -3.12 2.61 -29.90
C PHE A 7 -1.71 3.21 -29.89
N THR A 8 -1.57 4.39 -30.48
CA THR A 8 -0.35 5.22 -30.46
C THR A 8 -0.04 5.82 -29.08
N SER A 9 -0.71 5.34 -28.03
CA SER A 9 -0.47 5.70 -26.63
C SER A 9 0.10 4.49 -25.91
N GLN A 10 1.24 4.67 -25.24
CA GLN A 10 1.78 3.67 -24.33
C GLN A 10 0.82 3.55 -23.13
N VAL A 11 0.01 2.48 -23.10
CA VAL A 11 -0.89 2.18 -21.98
C VAL A 11 -0.20 1.22 -21.02
N LEU A 12 -0.14 1.59 -19.74
CA LEU A 12 0.27 0.70 -18.65
C LEU A 12 -0.96 0.14 -17.93
N VAL A 13 -1.07 -1.18 -17.87
CA VAL A 13 -2.15 -1.87 -17.14
C VAL A 13 -1.60 -2.45 -15.84
N ILE A 14 -2.25 -2.12 -14.72
CA ILE A 14 -1.93 -2.66 -13.39
C ILE A 14 -3.14 -3.44 -12.86
N GLY A 15 -2.90 -4.67 -12.40
CA GLY A 15 -3.90 -5.51 -11.75
C GLY A 15 -3.47 -5.85 -10.32
N ALA A 16 -4.44 -6.02 -9.42
CA ALA A 16 -4.22 -6.47 -8.05
C ALA A 16 -5.09 -7.68 -7.75
N THR A 17 -4.52 -8.73 -7.14
CA THR A 17 -5.24 -9.93 -6.73
C THR A 17 -4.67 -10.49 -5.43
N ASN A 18 -5.55 -10.99 -4.56
CA ASN A 18 -5.15 -11.75 -3.37
C ASN A 18 -4.92 -13.24 -3.67
N ARG A 19 -5.29 -13.69 -4.88
CA ARG A 19 -5.21 -15.08 -5.34
C ARG A 19 -4.58 -15.15 -6.72
N LEU A 20 -3.24 -15.18 -6.75
CA LEU A 20 -2.49 -15.37 -7.99
C LEU A 20 -2.64 -16.80 -8.54
N ASP A 21 -2.91 -17.76 -7.66
CA ASP A 21 -3.06 -19.20 -7.93
C ASP A 21 -4.23 -19.55 -8.87
N ILE A 22 -5.29 -18.75 -8.86
CA ILE A 22 -6.49 -18.99 -9.67
C ILE A 22 -6.49 -18.26 -11.01
N LEU A 23 -5.48 -17.42 -11.26
CA LEU A 23 -5.41 -16.64 -12.48
C LEU A 23 -5.04 -17.53 -13.66
N ASP A 24 -5.68 -17.30 -14.81
CA ASP A 24 -5.32 -18.00 -16.05
C ASP A 24 -3.84 -17.75 -16.39
N GLN A 25 -3.08 -18.83 -16.57
CA GLN A 25 -1.66 -18.77 -16.92
C GLN A 25 -1.40 -18.01 -18.23
N ALA A 26 -2.38 -17.92 -19.14
CA ALA A 26 -2.28 -17.13 -20.35
C ALA A 26 -2.07 -15.63 -20.07
N LEU A 27 -2.58 -15.12 -18.95
CA LEU A 27 -2.43 -13.72 -18.53
C LEU A 27 -1.02 -13.40 -18.00
N LEU A 28 -0.28 -14.40 -17.53
CA LEU A 28 1.09 -14.27 -17.02
C LEU A 28 2.17 -14.42 -18.09
N ARG A 29 1.77 -14.66 -19.34
CA ARG A 29 2.70 -14.77 -20.47
C ARG A 29 3.18 -13.40 -20.90
N LYS A 30 4.43 -13.36 -21.38
CA LYS A 30 5.08 -12.18 -21.94
C LYS A 30 4.16 -11.42 -22.92
N GLY A 31 4.12 -10.09 -22.81
CA GLY A 31 3.20 -9.19 -23.52
C GLY A 31 1.85 -8.95 -22.82
N ARG A 32 1.64 -9.43 -21.59
CA ARG A 32 0.44 -9.21 -20.77
C ARG A 32 0.86 -8.76 -19.37
N PHE A 33 0.60 -9.53 -18.31
CA PHE A 33 1.08 -9.24 -16.96
C PHE A 33 2.48 -9.82 -16.75
N ASP A 34 3.47 -9.14 -17.33
CA ASP A 34 4.85 -9.59 -17.38
C ASP A 34 5.62 -9.35 -16.06
N LYS A 35 5.12 -8.44 -15.23
CA LYS A 35 5.73 -8.04 -13.96
C LYS A 35 4.77 -8.38 -12.83
N ILE A 36 5.20 -9.28 -11.95
CA ILE A 36 4.48 -9.66 -10.74
C ILE A 36 5.24 -9.06 -9.56
N ILE A 37 4.60 -8.13 -8.85
CA ILE A 37 5.15 -7.53 -7.63
C ILE A 37 4.36 -8.10 -6.46
N ARG A 38 5.05 -8.78 -5.54
CA ARG A 38 4.45 -9.26 -4.30
C ARG A 38 4.55 -8.16 -3.25
N VAL A 39 3.40 -7.73 -2.75
CA VAL A 39 3.32 -6.78 -1.64
C VAL A 39 3.02 -7.58 -0.38
N GLY A 40 4.01 -7.67 0.51
CA GLY A 40 3.87 -8.31 1.82
C GLY A 40 3.45 -7.31 2.90
N LEU A 41 3.43 -7.80 4.14
CA LEU A 41 3.24 -6.93 5.30
C LEU A 41 4.44 -5.97 5.46
N PRO A 42 4.21 -4.74 5.90
CA PRO A 42 5.28 -3.76 6.09
C PRO A 42 6.22 -4.16 7.23
N SER A 43 7.52 -3.90 7.03
CA SER A 43 8.51 -3.88 8.12
C SER A 43 8.21 -2.79 9.14
N LYS A 44 8.87 -2.79 10.29
CA LYS A 44 8.78 -1.70 11.28
C LYS A 44 8.94 -0.32 10.65
N ASP A 45 9.99 -0.12 9.86
CA ASP A 45 10.24 1.16 9.17
C ASP A 45 9.15 1.47 8.15
N GLY A 46 8.64 0.45 7.45
CA GLY A 46 7.49 0.58 6.56
C GLY A 46 6.21 1.01 7.30
N ARG A 47 5.95 0.44 8.48
CA ARG A 47 4.82 0.83 9.33
C ARG A 47 4.94 2.28 9.77
N LEU A 48 6.13 2.70 10.23
CA LEU A 48 6.40 4.08 10.59
C LEU A 48 6.17 5.04 9.41
N ALA A 49 6.62 4.67 8.21
CA ALA A 49 6.40 5.48 7.01
C ALA A 49 4.90 5.62 6.66
N ILE A 50 4.14 4.53 6.74
CA ILE A 50 2.68 4.53 6.52
C ILE A 50 1.99 5.41 7.55
N LEU A 51 2.32 5.24 8.84
CA LEU A 51 1.78 6.04 9.94
C LEU A 51 2.06 7.53 9.74
N LYS A 52 3.28 7.91 9.33
CA LYS A 52 3.64 9.30 9.02
C LYS A 52 2.82 9.89 7.88
N VAL A 53 2.46 9.10 6.86
CA VAL A 53 1.58 9.55 5.76
C VAL A 53 0.18 9.84 6.29
N HIS A 54 -0.39 8.93 7.08
CA HIS A 54 -1.75 9.08 7.61
C HIS A 54 -1.86 10.12 8.73
N ALA A 55 -0.76 10.45 9.42
CA ALA A 55 -0.69 11.46 10.45
C ALA A 55 -0.58 12.91 9.91
N ARG A 56 -0.39 13.14 8.60
CA ARG A 56 -0.11 14.48 8.05
C ARG A 56 -1.18 15.54 8.36
N ASN A 57 -2.45 15.15 8.33
CA ASN A 57 -3.59 16.05 8.52
C ASN A 57 -4.28 15.81 9.87
N LYS A 58 -3.56 15.27 10.86
CA LYS A 58 -4.08 14.92 12.18
C LYS A 58 -3.52 15.85 13.23
N PHE A 59 -4.33 16.19 14.22
CA PHE A 59 -3.96 17.10 15.29
C PHE A 59 -3.11 16.38 16.33
N PHE A 60 -1.94 16.94 16.61
CA PHE A 60 -1.04 16.55 17.70
C PHE A 60 -0.67 17.79 18.49
N ARG A 61 -0.41 17.65 19.79
CA ARG A 61 -0.06 18.80 20.65
C ARG A 61 1.32 19.34 20.32
N SER A 62 2.22 18.47 19.86
CA SER A 62 3.54 18.84 19.35
C SER A 62 4.05 17.81 18.33
N GLU A 63 5.06 18.20 17.53
CA GLU A 63 5.73 17.26 16.62
C GLU A 63 6.52 16.18 17.39
N ASP A 64 7.02 16.47 18.60
CA ASP A 64 7.70 15.48 19.45
C ASP A 64 6.74 14.40 19.98
N GLU A 65 5.53 14.81 20.41
CA GLU A 65 4.47 13.88 20.83
C GLU A 65 4.08 12.98 19.66
N LYS A 66 3.88 13.57 18.48
CA LYS A 66 3.58 12.86 17.25
C LYS A 66 4.65 11.84 16.91
N GLU A 67 5.91 12.23 16.81
CA GLU A 67 6.99 11.32 16.42
C GLU A 67 7.13 10.16 17.41
N THR A 68 7.07 10.45 18.71
CA THR A 68 7.15 9.43 19.76
C THR A 68 6.01 8.42 19.65
N LEU A 69 4.77 8.90 19.51
CA LEU A 69 3.59 8.04 19.38
C LEU A 69 3.65 7.18 18.12
N LEU A 70 4.03 7.73 16.96
CA LEU A 70 4.11 6.96 15.72
C LEU A 70 5.20 5.89 15.78
N GLN A 71 6.32 6.15 16.45
CA GLN A 71 7.37 5.15 16.69
C GLN A 71 6.88 4.01 17.59
N GLU A 72 6.16 4.33 18.67
CA GLU A 72 5.58 3.33 19.57
C GLU A 72 4.55 2.45 18.85
N ILE A 73 3.63 3.06 18.09
CA ILE A 73 2.65 2.30 17.30
C ILE A 73 3.37 1.40 16.30
N ALA A 74 4.40 1.89 15.60
CA ALA A 74 5.16 1.08 14.65
C ALA A 74 5.82 -0.15 15.31
N GLU A 75 6.23 -0.06 16.57
CA GLU A 75 6.80 -1.19 17.32
C GLU A 75 5.73 -2.22 17.67
N LEU A 76 4.58 -1.78 18.16
CA LEU A 76 3.54 -2.65 18.73
C LEU A 76 2.64 -3.32 17.68
N THR A 77 2.67 -2.87 16.43
CA THR A 77 1.75 -3.30 15.36
C THR A 77 2.37 -4.28 14.38
N GLU A 78 3.14 -5.25 14.89
CA GLU A 78 3.66 -6.32 14.05
C GLU A 78 2.54 -7.05 13.32
N ASN A 79 2.78 -7.38 12.05
CA ASN A 79 1.83 -8.02 11.13
C ASN A 79 0.60 -7.19 10.71
N PHE A 80 0.54 -5.90 11.06
CA PHE A 80 -0.56 -5.05 10.62
C PHE A 80 -0.40 -4.65 9.14
N THR A 81 -1.51 -4.63 8.43
CA THR A 81 -1.64 -4.06 7.09
C THR A 81 -1.67 -2.53 7.12
N GLY A 82 -1.46 -1.90 5.96
CA GLY A 82 -1.55 -0.44 5.85
C GLY A 82 -2.92 0.11 6.25
N ALA A 83 -4.00 -0.61 5.96
CA ALA A 83 -5.36 -0.21 6.34
C ALA A 83 -5.59 -0.29 7.86
N GLU A 84 -5.06 -1.31 8.53
CA GLU A 84 -5.13 -1.42 9.99
C GLU A 84 -4.35 -0.30 10.67
N LEU A 85 -3.16 0.05 10.16
CA LEU A 85 -2.37 1.18 10.66
C LEU A 85 -3.11 2.51 10.50
N GLN A 86 -3.77 2.73 9.37
CA GLN A 86 -4.60 3.91 9.16
C GLN A 86 -5.74 3.99 10.18
N ASN A 87 -6.41 2.87 10.45
CA ASN A 87 -7.53 2.80 11.37
C ASN A 87 -7.16 3.19 12.80
N ILE A 88 -5.92 2.91 13.24
CA ILE A 88 -5.45 3.32 14.58
C ILE A 88 -5.51 4.85 14.73
N LEU A 89 -5.18 5.59 13.67
CA LEU A 89 -5.17 7.06 13.69
C LEU A 89 -6.55 7.68 13.44
N TYR A 90 -7.61 6.87 13.28
CA TYR A 90 -8.95 7.36 12.95
C TYR A 90 -9.53 8.23 14.09
N SER A 91 -9.25 7.88 15.34
CA SER A 91 -9.73 8.61 16.53
C SER A 91 -9.07 9.97 16.74
N ILE A 92 -7.93 10.22 16.11
CA ILE A 92 -7.24 11.51 16.21
C ILE A 92 -8.00 12.51 15.33
N PRO A 93 -8.42 13.68 15.85
CA PRO A 93 -9.11 14.67 15.06
C PRO A 93 -8.20 15.23 13.96
N SER A 94 -8.81 15.69 12.86
CA SER A 94 -8.05 16.38 11.81
C SER A 94 -7.68 17.79 12.26
N SER A 95 -6.49 18.26 11.86
CA SER A 95 -5.99 19.63 12.11
C SER A 95 -6.68 20.66 11.24
#